data_AF-A0A1Z8S7X3-F1
#
_entry.id   AF-A0A1Z8S7X3-F1
#
_cell.length_a   1.000
_cell.length_b   1.000
_cell.length_c   1.000
_cell.angle_alpha   90.00
_cell.angle_beta   90.00
_cell.angle_gamma   90.00
#
_symmetry.space_group_name_H-M   'P 1'
#
loop_
_entity.id
_entity.type
_entity.pdbx_description
1 polymer ?
#
loop_
_entity_poly.entity_id
_entity_poly.type
_entity_poly.pdbx_seq_one_letter_code
_entity_poly.pdbx_strand_id
1 'polypeptide(L)'
;MKHEKTYDEFMNSKYYLAFVKFANYILGVYVANIETYIEWLLKKRVRIDKWSSDTVYEEYIKEFNVRESVDRAIERTILTIKDWAEENKKDWLNFFNEVSTPRAVHMIRSGKLSPWLLYNSKGGIRLMESLTQEQMIMIEEYVSPRSWTQRFQNSPDDVKFVLEITKKAGL
;
A
#
# COMPACT_ATOMS: atom_id res chain seq x y z
N MET A 1 16.82 19.09 41.12
CA MET A 1 17.17 19.31 39.70
C MET A 1 16.92 18.03 38.94
N LYS A 2 16.32 18.08 37.73
CA LYS A 2 16.34 16.92 36.84
C LYS A 2 17.79 16.70 36.41
N HIS A 3 18.32 15.51 36.67
CA HIS A 3 19.60 15.08 36.12
C HIS A 3 19.51 15.12 34.59
N GLU A 4 20.48 15.74 33.92
CA GLU A 4 20.56 15.69 32.45
C GLU A 4 20.88 14.26 32.04
N LYS A 5 20.10 13.71 31.11
CA LYS A 5 20.32 12.34 30.66
C LYS A 5 21.63 12.26 29.90
N THR A 6 22.42 11.22 30.17
CA THR A 6 23.58 10.92 29.33
C THR A 6 23.11 10.43 27.96
N TYR A 7 24.03 10.44 26.99
CA TYR A 7 23.76 9.89 25.67
C TYR A 7 23.35 8.41 25.74
N ASP A 8 24.01 7.62 26.59
CA ASP A 8 23.70 6.20 26.77
C ASP A 8 22.30 5.99 27.36
N GLU A 9 21.89 6.83 28.32
CA GLU A 9 20.52 6.79 28.86
C GLU A 9 19.47 7.19 27.82
N PHE A 10 19.82 8.09 26.89
CA PHE A 10 18.95 8.46 25.77
C PHE A 10 18.82 7.33 24.74
N MET A 11 19.93 6.75 24.31
CA MET A 11 19.94 5.64 23.35
C MET A 11 19.20 4.40 23.86
N ASN A 12 19.34 4.10 25.15
CA ASN A 12 18.64 2.98 25.78
C ASN A 12 17.19 3.31 26.19
N SER A 13 16.73 4.53 25.89
CA SER A 13 15.35 4.91 26.21
C SER A 13 14.34 4.18 25.32
N LYS A 14 13.19 3.81 25.90
CA LYS A 14 12.09 3.16 25.18
C LYS A 14 11.63 3.93 23.94
N TYR A 15 11.73 5.26 23.95
CA TYR A 15 11.28 6.11 22.84
C TYR A 15 12.27 6.08 21.68
N TYR A 16 13.58 6.18 21.97
CA TYR A 16 14.60 6.08 20.92
C TYR A 16 14.60 4.70 20.27
N LEU A 17 14.55 3.63 21.07
CA LEU A 17 14.49 2.26 20.55
C LEU A 17 13.24 2.02 19.69
N ALA A 18 12.08 2.52 20.12
CA ALA A 18 10.86 2.42 19.31
C ALA A 18 10.94 3.23 18.01
N PHE A 19 11.55 4.42 18.04
CA PHE A 19 11.80 5.23 16.85
C PHE A 19 12.74 4.51 15.86
N VAL A 20 13.87 3.97 16.32
CA VAL A 20 14.81 3.21 15.46
C VAL A 20 14.13 1.98 14.87
N LYS A 21 13.33 1.25 15.66
CA LYS A 21 12.54 0.12 15.17
C LYS A 21 11.55 0.54 14.10
N PHE A 22 10.88 1.68 14.28
CA PHE A 22 9.95 2.23 13.30
C PHE A 22 10.64 2.71 12.02
N ALA A 23 11.79 3.37 12.13
CA ALA A 23 12.59 3.78 10.99
C ALA A 23 13.02 2.55 10.15
N ASN A 24 13.54 1.51 10.79
CA ASN A 24 13.88 0.25 10.12
C ASN A 24 12.67 -0.42 9.45
N TYR A 25 11.50 -0.37 10.11
CA TYR A 25 10.26 -0.91 9.54
C TYR A 25 9.86 -0.18 8.25
N ILE A 26 9.87 1.15 8.24
CA ILE A 26 9.54 1.95 7.05
C ILE A 26 10.53 1.75 5.92
N LEU A 27 11.80 1.46 6.21
CA LEU A 27 12.77 1.13 5.16
C LEU A 27 12.46 -0.22 4.49
N GLY A 28 11.86 -1.16 5.21
CA GLY A 28 11.47 -2.47 4.67
C GLY A 28 10.05 -2.51 4.09
N VAL A 29 9.14 -1.69 4.60
CA VAL A 29 7.76 -1.60 4.13
C VAL A 29 7.61 -0.33 3.31
N TYR A 30 7.27 -0.47 2.02
CA TYR A 30 6.97 0.68 1.20
C TYR A 30 5.82 1.48 1.81
N VAL A 31 6.10 2.68 2.33
CA VAL A 31 5.12 3.66 2.79
C VAL A 31 5.10 4.82 1.82
N ALA A 32 3.98 5.00 1.11
CA ALA A 32 3.86 6.00 0.04
C ALA A 32 4.15 7.43 0.53
N ASN A 33 3.68 7.76 1.73
CA ASN A 33 3.97 9.01 2.40
C ASN A 33 4.15 8.76 3.91
N ILE A 34 5.41 8.84 4.35
CA ILE A 34 5.80 8.59 5.74
C ILE A 34 5.16 9.62 6.69
N GLU A 35 5.11 10.88 6.30
CA GLU A 35 4.54 11.96 7.11
C GLU A 35 3.05 11.72 7.35
N THR A 36 2.29 11.40 6.30
CA THR A 36 0.85 11.08 6.43
C THR A 36 0.62 9.85 7.30
N TYR A 37 1.48 8.82 7.21
CA TYR A 37 1.36 7.65 8.09
C TYR A 37 1.64 8.02 9.56
N ILE A 38 2.67 8.80 9.84
CA ILE A 38 2.97 9.29 11.20
C ILE A 38 1.82 10.15 11.75
N GLU A 39 1.29 11.08 10.95
CA GLU A 39 0.13 11.89 11.34
C GLU A 39 -1.09 11.02 11.66
N TRP A 40 -1.33 9.99 10.86
CA TRP A 40 -2.41 9.03 11.10
C TRP A 40 -2.21 8.25 12.42
N LEU A 41 -0.99 7.74 12.66
CA LEU A 41 -0.63 7.04 13.90
C LEU A 41 -0.87 7.92 15.14
N LEU A 42 -0.46 9.18 15.07
CA LEU A 42 -0.65 10.17 16.14
C LEU A 42 -2.13 10.49 16.35
N LYS A 43 -2.88 10.74 15.26
CA LYS A 43 -4.33 11.05 15.30
C LYS A 43 -5.14 9.91 15.88
N LYS A 44 -4.80 8.66 15.54
CA LYS A 44 -5.42 7.44 16.06
C LYS A 44 -4.91 7.05 17.45
N ARG A 45 -3.92 7.77 18.00
CA ARG A 45 -3.27 7.48 19.28
C ARG A 45 -2.71 6.05 19.34
N VAL A 46 -2.18 5.56 18.22
CA VAL A 46 -1.56 4.23 18.15
C VAL A 46 -0.35 4.20 19.07
N ARG A 47 -0.24 3.17 19.91
CA ARG A 47 0.90 3.02 20.81
C ARG A 47 2.19 2.82 20.01
N ILE A 48 3.26 3.51 20.40
CA ILE A 48 4.54 3.52 19.66
C ILE A 48 5.16 2.12 19.47
N ASP A 49 4.91 1.18 20.40
CA ASP A 49 5.39 -0.20 20.29
C ASP A 49 4.71 -1.01 19.16
N LYS A 50 3.60 -0.48 18.61
CA LYS A 50 2.82 -1.08 17.52
C LYS A 50 3.04 -0.43 16.15
N TRP A 51 3.80 0.67 16.08
CA TRP A 51 4.01 1.41 14.83
C TRP A 51 4.70 0.58 13.74
N SER A 52 5.50 -0.41 14.14
CA SER A 52 6.20 -1.35 13.25
C SER A 52 5.42 -2.67 13.03
N SER A 53 4.09 -2.65 13.03
CA SER A 53 3.29 -3.86 12.82
C SER A 53 2.46 -3.77 11.56
N ASP A 54 2.44 -4.86 10.79
CA ASP A 54 1.70 -4.94 9.53
C ASP A 54 0.20 -4.72 9.73
N THR A 55 -0.36 -5.19 10.85
CA THR A 55 -1.77 -4.95 11.17
C THR A 55 -2.09 -3.45 11.28
N VAL A 56 -1.25 -2.67 11.96
CA VAL A 56 -1.45 -1.22 12.08
C VAL A 56 -1.26 -0.53 10.73
N TYR A 57 -0.27 -0.98 9.95
CA TYR A 57 -0.05 -0.41 8.63
C TYR A 57 -1.21 -0.72 7.66
N GLU A 58 -1.72 -1.93 7.69
CA GLU A 58 -2.89 -2.36 6.91
C GLU A 58 -4.15 -1.57 7.26
N GLU A 59 -4.37 -1.24 8.54
CA GLU A 59 -5.46 -0.34 8.96
C GLU A 59 -5.32 1.06 8.34
N TYR A 60 -4.10 1.60 8.29
CA TYR A 60 -3.82 2.86 7.62
C TYR A 60 -4.11 2.78 6.12
N ILE A 61 -3.66 1.71 5.45
CA ILE A 61 -3.85 1.51 4.00
C ILE A 61 -5.33 1.54 3.60
N LYS A 62 -6.21 0.91 4.39
CA LYS A 62 -7.67 0.91 4.14
C LYS A 62 -8.25 2.32 4.09
N GLU A 63 -7.76 3.22 4.94
CA GLU A 63 -8.19 4.62 4.95
C GLU A 63 -7.47 5.47 3.88
N PHE A 64 -6.19 5.20 3.65
CA PHE A 64 -5.34 5.97 2.76
C PHE A 64 -5.69 5.76 1.30
N ASN A 65 -5.85 4.51 0.85
CA ASN A 65 -6.06 4.17 -0.56
C ASN A 65 -7.32 4.82 -1.16
N VAL A 66 -8.36 5.07 -0.37
CA VAL A 66 -9.58 5.71 -0.88
C VAL A 66 -9.38 7.22 -1.08
N ARG A 67 -8.47 7.83 -0.31
CA ARG A 67 -8.22 9.28 -0.28
C ARG A 67 -7.05 9.72 -1.15
N GLU A 68 -6.11 8.83 -1.46
CA GLU A 68 -5.00 9.15 -2.36
C GLU A 68 -5.51 9.63 -3.73
N SER A 69 -4.70 10.47 -4.36
CA SER A 69 -4.96 10.92 -5.72
C SER A 69 -4.62 9.81 -6.73
N VAL A 70 -5.33 9.81 -7.86
CA VAL A 70 -5.21 8.75 -8.86
C VAL A 70 -3.81 8.66 -9.47
N ASP A 71 -3.14 9.80 -9.66
CA ASP A 71 -1.78 9.89 -10.19
C ASP A 71 -0.77 9.19 -9.28
N ARG A 72 -0.84 9.43 -7.97
CA ARG A 72 0.04 8.79 -6.98
C ARG A 72 -0.23 7.30 -6.83
N ALA A 73 -1.51 6.92 -6.86
CA ALA A 73 -1.93 5.52 -6.82
C ALA A 73 -1.36 4.71 -8.00
N ILE A 74 -1.45 5.27 -9.20
CA ILE A 74 -0.99 4.68 -10.46
C ILE A 74 0.54 4.60 -10.48
N GLU A 75 1.22 5.72 -10.19
CA GLU A 75 2.69 5.80 -10.12
C GLU A 75 3.26 4.70 -9.22
N ARG A 76 2.76 4.63 -7.98
CA ARG A 76 3.17 3.63 -7.00
C ARG A 76 2.93 2.20 -7.47
N THR A 77 1.77 1.93 -8.07
CA THR A 77 1.43 0.59 -8.56
C THR A 77 2.36 0.17 -9.71
N ILE A 78 2.63 1.08 -10.65
CA ILE A 78 3.52 0.80 -11.79
C ILE A 78 4.97 0.60 -11.32
N LEU A 79 5.47 1.45 -10.42
CA LEU A 79 6.81 1.29 -9.85
C LEU A 79 6.95 -0.06 -9.14
N THR A 80 5.95 -0.43 -8.32
CA THR A 80 5.92 -1.74 -7.67
C THR A 80 5.97 -2.89 -8.69
N ILE A 81 5.20 -2.80 -9.78
CA ILE A 81 5.17 -3.81 -10.84
C ILE A 81 6.53 -3.92 -11.54
N LYS A 82 7.22 -2.78 -11.76
CA LYS A 82 8.57 -2.75 -12.32
C LYS A 82 9.59 -3.37 -11.39
N ASP A 83 9.57 -3.01 -10.10
CA ASP A 83 10.45 -3.59 -9.09
C ASP A 83 10.26 -5.12 -9.01
N TRP A 84 9.01 -5.58 -9.03
CA TRP A 84 8.70 -7.01 -9.12
C TRP A 84 9.32 -7.65 -10.36
N ALA A 85 9.22 -7.00 -11.52
CA ALA A 85 9.73 -7.54 -12.78
C ALA A 85 11.26 -7.65 -12.76
N GLU A 86 11.94 -6.62 -12.25
CA GLU A 86 13.39 -6.60 -12.08
C GLU A 86 13.86 -7.71 -11.13
N GLU A 87 13.24 -7.83 -9.95
CA GLU A 87 13.54 -8.88 -8.97
C GLU A 87 13.39 -10.30 -9.55
N ASN A 88 12.39 -10.50 -10.42
CA ASN A 88 12.09 -11.80 -11.01
C ASN A 88 12.72 -12.02 -12.40
N LYS A 89 13.45 -11.03 -12.93
CA LYS A 89 14.03 -11.03 -14.31
C LYS A 89 12.96 -11.30 -15.39
N LYS A 90 11.82 -10.63 -15.28
CA LYS A 90 10.66 -10.76 -16.17
C LYS A 90 10.33 -9.44 -16.85
N ASP A 91 9.49 -9.49 -17.88
CA ASP A 91 8.86 -8.27 -18.40
C ASP A 91 7.75 -7.83 -17.43
N TRP A 92 7.75 -6.54 -17.09
CA TRP A 92 6.74 -5.93 -16.22
C TRP A 92 5.33 -5.99 -16.81
N LEU A 93 5.20 -6.05 -18.14
CA LEU A 93 3.92 -6.25 -18.82
C LEU A 93 3.30 -7.62 -18.54
N ASN A 94 4.12 -8.61 -18.19
CA ASN A 94 3.63 -9.94 -17.84
C ASN A 94 3.18 -10.05 -16.38
N PHE A 95 3.33 -8.99 -15.57
CA PHE A 95 3.05 -9.04 -14.14
C PHE A 95 1.72 -9.69 -13.80
N PHE A 96 0.62 -9.25 -14.41
CA PHE A 96 -0.72 -9.78 -14.10
C PHE A 96 -0.93 -11.24 -14.50
N ASN A 97 -0.11 -11.77 -15.41
CA ASN A 97 -0.19 -13.17 -15.85
C ASN A 97 0.75 -14.07 -15.04
N GLU A 98 1.78 -13.51 -14.40
CA GLU A 98 2.88 -14.25 -13.81
C GLU A 98 3.06 -14.05 -12.29
N VAL A 99 2.41 -13.04 -11.70
CA VAL A 99 2.38 -12.86 -10.24
C VAL A 99 1.58 -13.99 -9.60
N SER A 100 2.11 -14.57 -8.52
CA SER A 100 1.37 -15.58 -7.77
C SER A 100 0.23 -14.92 -6.97
N THR A 101 -0.91 -15.59 -6.85
CA THR A 101 -2.06 -15.06 -6.11
C THR A 101 -1.75 -14.72 -4.64
N PRO A 102 -0.92 -15.47 -3.88
CA PRO A 102 -0.54 -15.05 -2.53
C PRO A 102 0.28 -13.76 -2.50
N ARG A 103 1.17 -13.55 -3.48
CA ARG A 103 1.96 -12.33 -3.59
C ARG A 103 1.07 -11.15 -3.96
N ALA A 104 0.14 -11.33 -4.90
CA ALA A 104 -0.85 -10.32 -5.25
C ALA A 104 -1.70 -9.91 -4.03
N VAL A 105 -2.24 -10.86 -3.27
CA VAL A 105 -2.99 -10.60 -2.03
C VAL A 105 -2.15 -9.75 -1.05
N HIS A 106 -0.89 -10.12 -0.83
CA HIS A 106 -0.02 -9.34 0.04
C HIS A 106 0.24 -7.91 -0.48
N MET A 107 0.42 -7.74 -1.79
CA MET A 107 0.62 -6.43 -2.41
C MET A 107 -0.64 -5.57 -2.37
N ILE A 108 -1.83 -6.15 -2.40
CA ILE A 108 -3.10 -5.43 -2.22
C ILE A 108 -3.24 -4.95 -0.77
N ARG A 109 -3.01 -5.85 0.20
CA ARG A 109 -3.12 -5.54 1.64
C ARG A 109 -2.12 -4.48 2.10
N SER A 110 -0.90 -4.53 1.60
CA SER A 110 0.15 -3.52 1.87
C SER A 110 -0.04 -2.24 1.06
N GLY A 111 -1.12 -2.12 0.28
CA GLY A 111 -1.45 -0.96 -0.52
C GLY A 111 -0.69 -0.86 -1.83
N LYS A 112 0.39 -1.62 -2.04
CA LYS A 112 1.27 -1.55 -3.22
C LYS A 112 0.53 -1.71 -4.56
N LEU A 113 -0.48 -2.56 -4.64
CA LEU A 113 -1.42 -2.61 -5.78
C LEU A 113 -2.66 -1.78 -5.48
N SER A 114 -2.82 -0.64 -6.15
CA SER A 114 -3.97 0.23 -5.92
C SER A 114 -5.24 -0.29 -6.62
N PRO A 115 -6.42 -0.23 -5.96
CA PRO A 115 -7.68 -0.57 -6.59
C PRO A 115 -8.04 0.33 -7.79
N TRP A 116 -7.48 1.54 -7.85
CA TRP A 116 -7.55 2.38 -9.05
C TRP A 116 -7.09 1.64 -10.30
N LEU A 117 -5.99 0.89 -10.22
CA LEU A 117 -5.47 0.14 -11.35
C LEU A 117 -6.12 -1.25 -11.47
N LEU A 118 -6.39 -1.93 -10.35
CA LEU A 118 -7.01 -3.28 -10.38
C LEU A 118 -8.36 -3.28 -11.10
N TYR A 119 -9.22 -2.30 -10.80
CA TYR A 119 -10.55 -2.22 -11.40
C TYR A 119 -10.57 -1.59 -12.81
N ASN A 120 -9.52 -0.84 -13.19
CA ASN A 120 -9.49 -0.08 -14.44
C ASN A 120 -8.34 -0.53 -15.37
N SER A 121 -7.95 -1.81 -15.30
CA SER A 121 -7.02 -2.46 -16.23
C SER A 121 -7.49 -3.86 -16.58
N LYS A 122 -7.13 -4.36 -17.77
CA LYS A 122 -7.54 -5.71 -18.17
C LYS A 122 -6.84 -6.77 -17.34
N GLY A 123 -5.54 -6.60 -17.07
CA GLY A 123 -4.75 -7.49 -16.24
C GLY A 123 -5.20 -7.49 -14.78
N GLY A 124 -5.53 -6.32 -14.22
CA GLY A 124 -6.04 -6.19 -12.87
C GLY A 124 -7.36 -6.95 -12.66
N ILE A 125 -8.31 -6.82 -13.58
CA ILE A 125 -9.58 -7.55 -13.52
C ILE A 125 -9.33 -9.07 -13.58
N ARG A 126 -8.50 -9.56 -14.53
CA ARG A 126 -8.17 -10.98 -14.63
C ARG A 126 -7.49 -11.52 -13.37
N LEU A 127 -6.60 -10.74 -12.76
CA LEU A 127 -5.96 -11.11 -11.50
C LEU A 127 -7.00 -11.27 -10.39
N MET A 128 -7.93 -10.31 -10.25
CA MET A 128 -9.01 -10.39 -9.25
C MET A 128 -9.92 -11.61 -9.48
N GLU A 129 -10.25 -11.93 -10.74
CA GLU A 129 -11.03 -13.11 -11.11
C GLU A 129 -10.32 -14.45 -10.81
N SER A 130 -8.99 -14.44 -10.76
CA SER A 130 -8.19 -15.65 -10.46
C SER A 130 -8.08 -15.97 -8.97
N LEU A 131 -8.50 -15.06 -8.08
CA LEU A 131 -8.38 -15.24 -6.63
C LEU A 131 -9.41 -16.25 -6.11
N THR A 132 -9.00 -17.10 -5.18
CA THR A 132 -9.94 -17.99 -4.48
C THR A 132 -10.88 -17.20 -3.57
N GLN A 133 -11.97 -17.83 -3.13
CA GLN A 133 -12.90 -17.19 -2.19
C GLN A 133 -12.21 -16.73 -0.89
N GLU A 134 -11.30 -17.55 -0.35
CA GLU A 134 -10.54 -17.21 0.85
C GLU A 134 -9.63 -16.00 0.61
N GLN A 135 -8.97 -15.96 -0.56
CA GLN A 135 -8.11 -14.84 -0.94
C GLN A 135 -8.92 -13.56 -1.15
N MET A 136 -10.12 -13.66 -1.72
CA MET A 136 -11.04 -12.53 -1.85
C MET A 136 -11.47 -11.98 -0.49
N ILE A 137 -11.78 -12.86 0.48
CA ILE A 137 -12.09 -12.47 1.86
C ILE A 137 -10.90 -11.72 2.49
N MET A 138 -9.67 -12.14 2.22
CA MET A 138 -8.46 -11.47 2.76
C MET A 138 -8.28 -10.04 2.26
N ILE A 139 -8.83 -9.69 1.08
CA ILE A 139 -8.65 -8.37 0.45
C ILE A 139 -9.93 -7.52 0.41
N GLU A 140 -11.07 -8.06 0.83
CA GLU A 140 -12.40 -7.43 0.70
C GLU A 140 -12.43 -6.00 1.24
N GLU A 141 -11.83 -5.76 2.41
CA GLU A 141 -11.84 -4.43 3.04
C GLU A 141 -10.93 -3.40 2.33
N TYR A 142 -9.97 -3.86 1.53
CA TYR A 142 -9.03 -3.01 0.78
C TYR A 142 -9.57 -2.64 -0.59
N VAL A 143 -10.32 -3.57 -1.20
CA VAL A 143 -10.91 -3.45 -2.54
C VAL A 143 -12.43 -3.33 -2.50
N SER A 144 -13.02 -2.96 -1.35
CA SER A 144 -14.47 -2.98 -1.14
C SER A 144 -15.25 -2.39 -2.34
N PRO A 145 -16.03 -3.22 -3.07
CA PRO A 145 -16.72 -2.78 -4.28
C PRO A 145 -17.61 -1.57 -4.05
N ARG A 146 -18.27 -1.50 -2.89
CA ARG A 146 -19.12 -0.36 -2.51
C ARG A 146 -18.34 0.94 -2.43
N SER A 147 -17.24 0.95 -1.69
CA SER A 147 -16.40 2.15 -1.50
C SER A 147 -15.78 2.61 -2.82
N TRP A 148 -15.29 1.67 -3.61
CA TRP A 148 -14.61 1.97 -4.87
C TRP A 148 -15.58 2.35 -5.99
N THR A 149 -16.77 1.74 -6.06
CA THR A 149 -17.83 2.18 -6.98
C THR A 149 -18.19 3.65 -6.74
N GLN A 150 -18.38 4.04 -5.48
CA GLN A 150 -18.66 5.44 -5.14
C GLN A 150 -17.48 6.36 -5.51
N ARG A 151 -16.25 5.94 -5.24
CA ARG A 151 -15.04 6.72 -5.57
C ARG A 151 -14.92 6.97 -7.07
N PHE A 152 -15.15 5.95 -7.89
CA PHE A 152 -15.12 6.03 -9.35
C PHE A 152 -16.24 6.90 -9.90
N GLN A 153 -17.47 6.76 -9.38
CA GLN A 153 -18.60 7.60 -9.79
C GLN A 153 -18.37 9.09 -9.47
N ASN A 154 -17.71 9.38 -8.34
CA ASN A 154 -17.39 10.74 -7.95
C ASN A 154 -16.21 11.34 -8.74
N SER A 155 -15.45 10.54 -9.48
CA SER A 155 -14.20 10.96 -10.13
C SER A 155 -14.09 10.36 -11.55
N PRO A 156 -15.04 10.67 -12.46
CA PRO A 156 -15.08 10.05 -13.79
C PRO A 156 -13.86 10.40 -14.67
N ASP A 157 -13.29 11.60 -14.50
CA ASP A 157 -12.08 12.02 -15.23
C ASP A 157 -10.86 11.21 -14.78
N ASP A 158 -10.74 10.92 -13.48
CA ASP A 158 -9.68 10.06 -12.94
C ASP A 158 -9.80 8.64 -13.51
N VAL A 159 -11.02 8.09 -13.57
CA VAL A 159 -11.28 6.78 -14.19
C VAL A 159 -10.83 6.76 -15.65
N LYS A 160 -11.21 7.79 -16.42
CA LYS A 160 -10.81 7.91 -17.83
C LYS A 160 -9.29 7.98 -17.97
N PHE A 161 -8.63 8.76 -17.13
CA PHE A 161 -7.18 8.88 -17.09
C PHE A 161 -6.51 7.52 -16.85
N VAL A 162 -6.97 6.74 -15.87
CA VAL A 162 -6.43 5.40 -15.62
C VAL A 162 -6.61 4.49 -16.82
N LEU A 163 -7.81 4.43 -17.40
CA LEU A 163 -8.12 3.58 -18.55
C LEU A 163 -7.24 3.92 -19.76
N GLU A 164 -6.95 5.20 -19.98
CA GLU A 164 -6.05 5.64 -21.05
C GLU A 164 -4.59 5.22 -20.79
N ILE A 165 -4.12 5.38 -19.56
CA ILE A 165 -2.75 4.98 -19.17
C ILE A 165 -2.58 3.48 -19.27
N THR A 166 -3.49 2.68 -18.69
CA THR A 166 -3.37 1.22 -18.68
C THR A 166 -3.43 0.67 -20.10
N LYS A 167 -4.31 1.22 -20.95
CA LYS A 167 -4.36 0.88 -22.37
C LYS A 167 -3.07 1.21 -23.12
N LYS A 168 -2.49 2.41 -22.92
CA LYS A 168 -1.23 2.82 -23.55
C LYS A 168 -0.04 1.98 -23.06
N ALA A 169 -0.06 1.61 -21.78
CA ALA A 169 0.95 0.77 -21.15
C ALA A 169 0.85 -0.70 -21.56
N GLY A 170 -0.31 -1.18 -22.03
CA GLY A 170 -0.53 -2.60 -22.35
C GLY A 170 -0.91 -3.44 -21.13
N LEU A 171 -1.48 -2.83 -20.08
CA LEU A 171 -1.89 -3.47 -18.82
C LEU A 171 -3.35 -3.97 -18.83
#